data_AF-A0A7K3WMC3-F1
#
_entry.id   AF-A0A7K3WMC3-F1
#
_cell.length_a   1.000
_cell.length_b   1.000
_cell.length_c   1.000
_cell.angle_alpha   90.00
_cell.angle_beta   90.00
_cell.angle_gamma   90.00
#
_symmetry.space_group_name_H-M   'P 1'
#
loop_
_entity.id
_entity.type
_entity.pdbx_description
1 polymer ?
#
loop_
_entity_poly.entity_id
_entity_poly.type
_entity_poly.pdbx_seq_one_letter_code
_entity_poly.pdbx_strand_id
1 'polypeptide(L)'
;MASVDNIRNGLINKILSFQNKEFLMALDQLIASSSEESVVYELTEEQELMIQMSMDDISNGNFIDQDQLKSKTEKWLDQKKI
;
A
#
# COMPACT_ATOMS: atom_id res chain seq x y z
N MET A 1 9.22 16.22 -12.94
CA MET A 1 8.52 15.02 -12.40
C MET A 1 9.26 13.71 -12.71
N ALA A 2 10.60 13.67 -12.63
CA ALA A 2 11.38 12.44 -12.81
C ALA A 2 12.67 12.36 -11.97
N SER A 3 12.96 13.37 -11.13
CA SER A 3 14.21 13.40 -10.34
C SER A 3 13.96 12.99 -8.90
N VAL A 4 12.95 13.57 -8.25
CA VAL A 4 12.61 13.28 -6.85
C VAL A 4 12.10 11.85 -6.64
N ASP A 5 11.23 11.36 -7.52
CA ASP A 5 10.68 10.00 -7.41
C ASP A 5 11.76 8.93 -7.61
N ASN A 6 12.70 9.18 -8.52
CA ASN A 6 13.86 8.30 -8.73
C ASN A 6 14.80 8.28 -7.52
N ILE A 7 14.99 9.44 -6.87
CA ILE A 7 15.76 9.53 -5.62
C ILE A 7 15.04 8.73 -4.51
N ARG A 8 13.73 8.91 -4.34
CA ARG A 8 12.94 8.20 -3.33
C ARG A 8 12.97 6.68 -3.54
N ASN A 9 12.70 6.21 -4.75
CA ASN A 9 12.72 4.79 -5.10
C ASN A 9 14.12 4.18 -4.93
N GLY A 10 15.17 4.93 -5.28
CA GLY A 10 16.55 4.52 -5.06
C GLY A 10 16.92 4.37 -3.57
N LEU A 11 16.40 5.26 -2.71
CA LEU A 11 16.59 5.18 -1.26
C LEU A 11 15.85 3.99 -0.66
N ILE A 12 14.60 3.73 -1.06
CA ILE A 12 13.81 2.58 -0.60
C ILE A 12 14.55 1.26 -0.90
N ASN A 13 15.05 1.10 -2.13
CA ASN A 13 15.79 -0.11 -2.51
C ASN A 13 17.06 -0.31 -1.67
N LYS A 14 17.78 0.77 -1.34
CA LYS A 14 18.96 0.70 -0.47
C LYS A 14 18.60 0.31 0.95
N ILE A 15 17.53 0.89 1.51
CA ILE A 15 17.03 0.54 2.85
C ILE A 15 16.66 -0.94 2.93
N LEU A 16 15.94 -1.46 1.93
CA LEU A 16 15.55 -2.88 1.85
C LEU A 16 16.75 -3.84 1.76
N SER A 17 17.91 -3.36 1.28
CA SER A 17 19.13 -4.16 1.19
C SER A 17 19.96 -4.21 2.48
N PHE A 18 19.71 -3.32 3.44
CA PHE A 18 20.45 -3.28 4.70
C PHE A 18 19.90 -4.28 5.72
N GLN A 19 20.78 -5.08 6.32
CA GLN A 19 20.46 -5.98 7.43
C GLN A 19 21.00 -5.47 8.79
N ASN A 20 21.78 -4.40 8.79
CA ASN A 20 22.38 -3.85 9.99
C ASN A 20 21.36 -3.03 10.79
N LYS A 21 20.98 -3.54 11.96
CA LYS A 21 20.01 -2.92 12.86
C LYS A 21 20.44 -1.54 13.36
N GLU A 22 21.70 -1.37 13.75
CA GLU A 22 22.21 -0.10 14.30
C GLU A 22 22.16 1.01 13.25
N PHE A 23 22.48 0.67 12.00
CA PHE A 23 22.37 1.58 10.88
C PHE A 23 20.91 2.00 10.62
N LEU A 24 19.98 1.04 10.60
CA LEU A 24 18.55 1.33 10.42
C LEU A 24 18.00 2.21 11.54
N MET A 25 18.44 1.99 12.79
CA MET A 25 18.04 2.82 13.93
C MET A 25 18.57 4.26 13.82
N ALA A 26 19.83 4.44 13.43
CA ALA A 26 20.40 5.78 13.23
C ALA A 26 19.71 6.52 12.07
N LEU A 27 19.35 5.79 11.01
CA LEU A 27 18.61 6.33 9.87
C LEU A 27 17.20 6.77 10.25
N ASP A 28 16.48 5.95 11.03
CA ASP A 28 15.15 6.29 11.56
C ASP A 28 15.19 7.58 12.40
N GLN A 29 16.15 7.68 13.32
CA GLN A 29 16.34 8.87 14.14
C GLN A 29 16.72 10.11 13.31
N LEU A 30 17.50 9.94 12.25
CA LEU A 30 17.85 11.02 11.34
C LEU A 30 16.61 11.53 10.59
N ILE A 31 15.78 10.64 10.06
CA ILE A 31 14.54 11.00 9.36
C ILE A 31 13.58 11.71 10.32
N ALA A 32 13.38 11.16 11.53
CA ALA A 32 12.50 11.73 12.55
C ALA A 32 12.96 13.13 13.04
N SER A 33 14.27 13.41 13.04
CA SER A 33 14.79 14.73 13.40
C SER A 33 14.78 15.74 12.25
N SER A 34 14.61 15.25 11.00
CA SER A 34 14.58 16.07 9.78
C SER A 34 13.19 16.39 9.27
N SER A 35 12.13 15.80 9.84
CA SER A 35 10.76 16.07 9.39
C SER A 35 10.32 17.46 9.83
N GLU A 36 10.44 18.44 8.93
CA GLU A 36 9.47 19.55 8.88
C GLU A 36 8.07 18.95 8.86
N GLU A 37 7.16 19.58 9.62
CA GLU A 37 5.78 19.15 9.92
C GLU A 37 5.30 17.99 9.06
N SER A 38 5.07 16.84 9.70
CA SER A 38 4.50 15.63 9.10
C SER A 38 3.49 16.03 8.03
N VAL A 39 3.89 15.91 6.75
CA VAL A 39 2.97 16.17 5.65
C VAL A 39 1.87 15.15 5.82
N VAL A 40 0.74 15.60 6.37
CA VAL A 40 -0.48 14.82 6.43
C VAL A 40 -0.82 14.60 4.97
N TYR A 41 -0.61 13.36 4.50
CA TYR A 41 -1.05 12.97 3.19
C TYR A 41 -2.57 12.94 3.22
N GLU A 42 -3.19 14.06 2.84
CA GLU A 42 -4.62 14.14 2.65
C GLU A 42 -5.02 13.17 1.53
N LEU A 43 -6.12 12.47 1.74
CA LEU A 43 -6.70 11.61 0.72
C LEU A 43 -7.18 12.49 -0.44
N THR A 44 -7.06 11.99 -1.67
CA THR A 44 -7.72 12.66 -2.79
C THR A 44 -9.23 12.43 -2.71
N GLU A 45 -10.02 13.30 -3.34
CA GLU A 45 -11.49 13.16 -3.38
C GLU A 45 -11.91 11.78 -3.92
N GLU A 46 -11.18 11.23 -4.89
CA GLU A 46 -11.46 9.90 -5.44
C GLU A 46 -11.17 8.78 -4.45
N GLN A 47 -10.14 8.94 -3.61
CA GLN A 47 -9.79 7.97 -2.58
C GLN A 47 -10.83 7.97 -1.45
N GLU A 48 -11.28 9.15 -1.02
CA GLU A 48 -12.37 9.28 -0.06
C GLU A 48 -13.67 8.66 -0.59
N LEU A 49 -14.01 8.94 -1.85
CA LEU A 49 -15.18 8.36 -2.51
C LEU A 49 -15.10 6.83 -2.58
N MET A 50 -13.94 6.26 -2.95
CA MET A 50 -13.76 4.80 -2.98
C MET A 50 -13.95 4.16 -1.60
N ILE A 51 -13.49 4.82 -0.54
CA ILE A 51 -13.67 4.35 0.83
C ILE A 51 -15.14 4.40 1.22
N GLN A 52 -15.84 5.49 0.94
CA GLN A 52 -17.28 5.62 1.21
C GLN A 52 -18.09 4.54 0.49
N MET A 53 -17.84 4.33 -0.80
CA MET A 53 -18.49 3.27 -1.57
C MET A 53 -18.22 1.87 -0.96
N SER A 54 -16.99 1.62 -0.52
CA SER A 54 -16.64 0.35 0.12
C SER A 54 -17.35 0.16 1.46
N MET A 55 -17.52 1.23 2.25
CA MET A 55 -18.26 1.18 3.51
C MET A 55 -19.74 0.89 3.27
N ASP A 56 -20.33 1.51 2.25
CA ASP A 56 -21.71 1.24 1.84
C ASP A 56 -21.89 -0.21 1.38
N ASP A 57 -20.95 -0.74 0.60
CA ASP A 57 -20.98 -2.14 0.17
C ASP A 57 -20.88 -3.10 1.36
N ILE A 58 -20.04 -2.81 2.36
CA ILE A 58 -19.95 -3.61 3.58
C ILE A 58 -21.27 -3.54 4.38
N SER A 59 -21.84 -2.34 4.55
CA SER A 59 -23.09 -2.15 5.29
C SER A 59 -24.28 -2.84 4.62
N ASN A 60 -24.30 -2.88 3.29
CA ASN A 60 -25.36 -3.53 2.52
C ASN A 60 -25.11 -5.03 2.30
N GLY A 61 -23.97 -5.58 2.77
CA GLY A 61 -23.62 -6.98 2.56
C GLY A 61 -23.21 -7.31 1.12
N ASN A 62 -22.84 -6.30 0.32
CA ASN A 62 -22.34 -6.42 -1.04
C ASN A 62 -20.85 -6.82 -1.08
N PHE A 63 -20.42 -7.71 -0.20
CA PHE A 63 -19.08 -8.26 -0.19
C PHE A 63 -19.14 -9.78 -0.30
N ILE A 64 -18.03 -10.39 -0.69
CA ILE A 64 -17.86 -11.84 -0.67
C ILE A 64 -16.73 -12.20 0.27
N ASP A 65 -16.88 -13.32 0.95
CA ASP A 65 -15.84 -13.80 1.85
C ASP A 65 -14.68 -14.45 1.08
N GLN A 66 -13.53 -14.56 1.74
CA GLN A 66 -12.30 -15.02 1.10
C GLN A 66 -12.44 -16.43 0.48
N ASP A 67 -13.17 -17.32 1.15
CA ASP A 67 -13.41 -18.68 0.67
C ASP A 67 -14.30 -18.69 -0.59
N GLN A 68 -15.27 -17.77 -0.66
CA GLN A 68 -16.14 -17.62 -1.83
C GLN A 68 -15.36 -17.08 -3.03
N LEU A 69 -14.48 -16.09 -2.80
CA LEU A 69 -13.59 -15.55 -3.82
C LEU A 69 -12.64 -16.62 -4.34
N LYS A 70 -12.03 -17.41 -3.43
CA LYS A 70 -11.13 -18.51 -3.78
C LYS A 70 -11.83 -19.54 -4.66
N SER A 71 -13.02 -20.02 -4.28
CA SER A 71 -13.78 -21.00 -5.06
C SER A 71 -14.16 -20.48 -6.45
N LYS A 72 -14.56 -19.20 -6.57
CA LYS A 72 -14.84 -18.57 -7.87
C LYS A 72 -13.58 -18.51 -8.75
N THR A 73 -12.44 -18.18 -8.15
CA THR A 73 -11.15 -18.08 -8.84
C THR A 73 -10.70 -19.44 -9.35
N GLU A 74 -10.79 -20.50 -8.53
CA GLU A 74 -10.48 -21.87 -8.94
C GLU A 74 -11.34 -22.34 -10.12
N LYS A 75 -12.66 -22.11 -10.05
CA LYS A 75 -13.58 -22.43 -11.16
C LYS A 75 -13.25 -21.66 -12.44
N TRP A 76 -12.90 -20.39 -12.33
CA TRP A 76 -12.49 -19.57 -13.47
C TRP A 76 -11.20 -20.08 -14.11
N LEU A 77 -10.21 -20.48 -13.29
CA LEU A 77 -8.95 -21.05 -13.77
C LEU A 77 -9.16 -22.38 -14.50
N ASP A 78 -10.03 -23.25 -14.01
CA ASP A 78 -10.32 -24.52 -14.68
C ASP A 78 -11.08 -24.33 -16.00
N GLN A 79 -11.94 -23.31 -16.12
CA GLN A 79 -12.58 -22.93 -17.39
C GLN A 79 -11.59 -22.35 -18.41
N LYS A 80 -10.47 -21.77 -17.94
CA LYS A 80 -9.41 -21.20 -18.78
C LYS A 80 -8.34 -22.21 -19.18
N LYS A 81 -8.31 -23.39 -18.57
CA LYS A 81 -7.50 -24.54 -19.04
C LYS A 81 -8.21 -25.20 -20.22
N ILE A 82 -8.16 -24.54 -21.37
CA ILE A 82 -8.39 -25.13 -22.71
C ILE A 82 -7.11 -24.94 -23.51
#